data_AF-A0A087TLM0-F1
#
_entry.id   AF-A0A087TLM0-F1
#
_cell.length_a   1.000
_cell.length_b   1.000
_cell.length_c   1.000
_cell.angle_alpha   90.00
_cell.angle_beta   90.00
_cell.angle_gamma   90.00
#
_symmetry.space_group_name_H-M   'P 1'
#
loop_
_entity.id
_entity.type
_entity.pdbx_description
1 polymer ?
#
loop_
_entity_poly.entity_id
_entity_poly.type
_entity_poly.pdbx_seq_one_letter_code
_entity_poly.pdbx_strand_id
1 'polypeptide(L)'
;MTVRDFTQVFDAYSQCEESLIKAKIELVQKGNSTEEDTLELDLRLAWFDYLLERRPLLLNSVLLRQNPHNVHEWHRRIKLLEGKPKEIVSTYTEAVQKVDPKLACGKLHTLWVAFAKFYESHKQLDDARIIFEKAVQVPYTEVDDLATVWCEWAEMEIRHNNLERALKLMQRATAVPVNKGSYHDQSLPVQERLYKSLKVWLLYADLEEVLGTFKSIKAVYDRIIDLRIATPQVIINYGLFLEENKYFEEAFKAYEKGISLFKWPNVYDIWNTYLVKFLKR
;
A
#
# COMPACT_ATOMS: atom_id res chain seq x y z
N MET A 1 19.96 -16.37 18.66
CA MET A 1 20.52 -15.07 19.09
C MET A 1 19.38 -14.08 19.16
N THR A 2 18.98 -13.71 20.36
CA THR A 2 17.89 -12.76 20.60
C THR A 2 18.36 -11.32 20.30
N VAL A 3 17.44 -10.36 20.18
CA VAL A 3 17.79 -8.94 19.97
C VAL A 3 18.64 -8.44 21.14
N ARG A 4 18.31 -8.90 22.36
CA ARG A 4 19.05 -8.57 23.57
C ARG A 4 20.48 -9.09 23.53
N ASP A 5 20.68 -10.34 23.11
CA ASP A 5 22.02 -10.92 22.98
C ASP A 5 22.86 -10.14 21.97
N PHE A 6 22.26 -9.77 20.83
CA PHE A 6 22.94 -8.96 19.82
C PHE A 6 23.31 -7.58 20.36
N THR A 7 22.39 -6.87 21.03
CA THR A 7 22.69 -5.56 21.60
C THR A 7 23.77 -5.63 22.66
N GLN A 8 23.75 -6.64 23.53
CA GLN A 8 24.76 -6.81 24.58
C GLN A 8 26.14 -7.10 23.99
N VAL A 9 26.23 -8.01 23.01
CA VAL A 9 27.50 -8.33 22.34
C VAL A 9 28.01 -7.13 21.56
N PHE A 10 27.12 -6.41 20.86
CA PHE A 10 27.50 -5.23 20.10
C PHE A 10 27.96 -4.08 21.00
N ASP A 11 27.27 -3.82 22.12
CA ASP A 11 27.64 -2.78 23.07
C ASP A 11 28.95 -3.11 23.80
N ALA A 12 29.17 -4.38 24.15
CA ALA A 12 30.47 -4.83 24.69
C ALA A 12 31.60 -4.68 23.67
N TYR A 13 31.32 -5.01 22.40
CA TYR A 13 32.28 -4.84 21.31
C TYR A 13 32.62 -3.36 21.05
N SER A 14 31.61 -2.49 20.99
CA SER A 14 31.83 -1.06 20.78
C SER A 14 32.59 -0.42 21.93
N GLN A 15 32.29 -0.81 23.18
CA GLN A 15 33.06 -0.36 24.35
C GLN A 15 34.51 -0.82 24.32
N CYS A 16 34.78 -2.06 23.87
CA CYS A 16 36.15 -2.54 23.65
C CYS A 16 36.87 -1.72 22.58
N GLU A 17 36.27 -1.51 21.41
CA GLU A 17 36.89 -0.72 20.33
C GLU A 17 37.13 0.73 20.76
N GLU A 18 36.18 1.36 21.47
CA GLU A 18 36.38 2.70 22.02
C GLU A 18 37.55 2.74 23.03
N SER A 19 37.68 1.73 23.90
CA SER A 19 38.78 1.65 24.84
C SER A 19 40.14 1.47 24.15
N LEU A 20 40.17 0.67 23.07
CA LEU A 20 41.37 0.46 22.25
C LEU A 20 41.76 1.72 21.48
N ILE A 21 40.79 2.41 20.89
CA ILE A 21 41.01 3.69 20.19
C ILE A 21 41.53 4.74 21.19
N LYS A 22 40.93 4.86 22.38
CA LYS A 22 41.39 5.77 23.45
C LYS A 22 42.84 5.46 23.87
N ALA A 23 43.16 4.18 24.10
CA ALA A 23 44.51 3.76 24.46
C ALA A 23 45.52 4.09 23.35
N LYS A 24 45.16 3.89 22.08
CA LYS A 24 46.02 4.24 20.94
C LYS A 24 46.21 5.75 20.78
N ILE A 25 45.16 6.55 20.98
CA ILE A 25 45.28 8.02 20.97
C ILE A 25 46.26 8.50 22.05
N GLU A 26 46.19 7.94 23.26
CA GLU A 26 47.13 8.27 24.34
C GLU A 26 48.57 7.89 24.01
N LEU A 27 48.79 6.77 23.31
CA LEU A 27 50.13 6.34 22.86
C LEU A 27 50.69 7.27 21.77
N VAL A 28 49.85 7.69 20.83
CA VAL A 28 50.21 8.68 19.80
C VAL A 28 50.55 10.03 20.43
N GLN A 29 49.75 10.49 21.40
CA GLN A 29 49.99 11.75 22.13
C GLN A 29 51.25 11.73 23.00
N LYS A 30 51.67 10.57 23.52
CA LYS A 30 52.90 10.43 24.32
C LYS A 30 54.19 10.48 23.48
N GLY A 31 54.10 10.73 22.17
CA GLY A 31 55.26 11.00 21.30
C GLY A 31 56.04 9.76 20.86
N ASN A 32 55.54 8.55 21.14
CA ASN A 32 56.15 7.27 20.77
C ASN A 32 55.52 6.64 19.52
N SER A 33 54.94 7.44 18.61
CA SER A 33 54.21 6.91 17.45
C SER A 33 55.03 6.96 16.17
N THR A 34 55.03 5.85 15.44
CA THR A 34 55.46 5.79 14.05
C THR A 34 54.33 6.24 13.12
N GLU A 35 54.65 6.65 11.87
CA GLU A 35 53.62 6.95 10.86
C GLU A 35 52.65 5.77 10.66
N GLU A 36 53.14 4.54 10.81
CA GLU A 36 52.33 3.32 10.78
C GLU A 36 51.26 3.26 11.88
N ASP A 37 51.59 3.70 13.11
CA ASP A 37 50.64 3.72 14.24
C ASP A 37 49.52 4.73 14.01
N THR A 38 49.84 5.88 13.40
CA THR A 38 48.84 6.91 13.05
C THR A 38 47.89 6.42 11.96
N LEU A 39 48.43 5.72 10.96
CA LEU A 39 47.65 5.16 9.86
C LEU A 39 46.75 4.01 10.33
N GLU A 40 47.22 3.18 11.27
CA GLU A 40 46.39 2.14 11.89
C GLU A 40 45.28 2.73 12.77
N LEU A 41 45.54 3.85 13.46
CA LEU A 41 44.50 4.57 14.22
C LEU A 41 43.41 5.10 13.28
N ASP A 42 43.79 5.74 12.18
CA ASP A 42 42.84 6.26 11.19
C ASP A 42 42.01 5.14 10.54
N LEU A 43 42.64 4.00 10.21
CA LEU A 43 41.93 2.83 9.70
C LEU A 43 40.94 2.27 10.71
N ARG A 44 41.28 2.24 12.00
CA ARG A 44 40.37 1.77 13.06
C ARG A 44 39.23 2.74 13.32
N LEU A 45 39.49 4.05 13.30
CA LEU A 45 38.44 5.07 13.39
C LEU A 45 37.46 4.93 12.23
N ALA A 46 37.95 4.84 10.99
CA ALA A 46 37.12 4.63 9.81
C ALA A 46 36.32 3.32 9.89
N TRP A 47 36.94 2.25 10.41
CA TRP A 47 36.26 0.97 10.60
C TRP A 47 35.18 1.03 11.69
N PHE A 48 35.44 1.74 12.78
CA PHE A 48 34.49 1.93 13.87
C PHE A 48 33.29 2.79 13.42
N ASP A 49 33.54 3.88 12.70
CA ASP A 49 32.49 4.71 12.11
C ASP A 49 31.61 3.88 11.16
N TYR A 50 32.24 3.06 10.30
CA TYR A 50 31.53 2.13 9.43
C TYR A 50 30.68 1.10 10.18
N LEU A 51 31.19 0.60 11.32
CA LEU A 51 30.47 -0.35 12.17
C LEU A 51 29.28 0.30 12.88
N LEU A 52 29.42 1.56 13.32
CA LEU A 52 28.33 2.35 13.89
C LEU A 52 27.24 2.65 12.85
N GLU A 53 27.60 3.03 11.63
CA GLU A 53 26.66 3.22 10.52
C GLU A 53 25.90 1.93 10.18
N ARG A 54 26.55 0.77 10.32
CA ARG A 54 25.94 -0.55 10.08
C ARG A 54 25.13 -1.10 11.24
N ARG A 55 25.28 -0.57 12.46
CA ARG A 55 24.55 -1.03 13.65
C ARG A 55 23.04 -1.14 13.42
N PRO A 56 22.35 -0.13 12.84
CA PRO A 56 20.90 -0.22 12.61
C PRO A 56 20.54 -1.31 11.58
N LEU A 57 21.35 -1.49 10.54
CA LEU A 57 21.16 -2.53 9.52
C LEU A 57 21.33 -3.94 10.10
N LEU A 58 22.34 -4.13 10.95
CA LEU A 58 22.61 -5.40 11.61
C LEU A 58 21.52 -5.74 12.63
N LEU A 59 21.11 -4.78 13.46
CA LEU A 59 20.00 -4.94 14.40
C LEU A 59 18.71 -5.34 13.68
N ASN A 60 18.40 -4.65 12.57
CA ASN A 60 17.24 -4.97 11.75
C ASN A 60 17.35 -6.38 11.12
N SER A 61 18.55 -6.80 10.68
CA SER A 61 18.75 -8.16 10.17
C SER A 61 18.50 -9.24 11.23
N VAL A 62 18.83 -8.98 12.50
CA VAL A 62 18.56 -9.90 13.62
C VAL A 62 17.06 -9.93 13.95
N LEU A 63 16.38 -8.78 13.89
CA LEU A 63 14.93 -8.69 14.05
C LEU A 63 14.18 -9.48 12.96
N LEU A 64 14.61 -9.36 11.71
CA LEU A 64 14.03 -10.11 10.59
C LEU A 64 14.33 -11.61 10.64
N ARG A 65 15.43 -12.03 11.27
CA ARG A 65 15.69 -13.47 11.53
C ARG A 65 14.78 -14.04 12.60
N GLN A 66 14.35 -13.23 13.56
CA GLN A 66 13.43 -13.66 14.61
C GLN A 66 11.99 -13.67 14.12
N ASN A 67 11.59 -12.60 13.42
CA ASN A 67 10.23 -12.45 12.89
C ASN A 67 10.28 -12.07 11.41
N PRO A 68 10.45 -13.05 10.50
CA PRO A 68 10.48 -12.81 9.05
C PRO A 68 9.20 -12.15 8.52
N HIS A 69 8.07 -12.36 9.20
CA HIS A 69 6.74 -11.91 8.78
C HIS A 69 6.35 -10.51 9.28
N ASN A 70 7.24 -9.77 9.96
CA ASN A 70 6.93 -8.43 10.44
C ASN A 70 7.20 -7.37 9.37
N VAL A 71 6.12 -6.83 8.79
CA VAL A 71 6.17 -5.85 7.70
C VAL A 71 6.79 -4.52 8.14
N HIS A 72 6.62 -4.12 9.40
CA HIS A 72 7.16 -2.85 9.92
C HIS A 72 8.69 -2.86 10.03
N GLU A 73 9.29 -4.01 10.29
CA GLU A 73 10.75 -4.13 10.32
C GLU A 73 11.35 -4.10 8.92
N TRP A 74 10.67 -4.67 7.93
CA TRP A 74 11.07 -4.53 6.53
C TRP A 74 11.04 -3.06 6.08
N HIS A 75 9.98 -2.32 6.39
CA HIS A 75 9.93 -0.87 6.12
C HIS A 75 11.04 -0.08 6.79
N ARG A 76 11.39 -0.40 8.04
CA ARG A 76 12.52 0.22 8.73
C ARG A 76 13.84 -0.10 8.03
N ARG A 77 14.03 -1.32 7.54
CA ARG A 77 15.22 -1.69 6.76
C ARG A 77 15.35 -0.84 5.50
N ILE A 78 14.24 -0.63 4.80
CA ILE A 78 14.22 0.13 3.55
C ILE A 78 14.60 1.59 3.80
N LYS A 79 14.03 2.22 4.84
CA LYS A 79 14.43 3.58 5.25
C LYS A 79 15.91 3.69 5.62
N LEU A 80 16.45 2.66 6.27
CA LEU A 80 17.87 2.61 6.64
C LEU A 80 18.80 2.35 5.44
N LEU A 81 18.28 1.84 4.31
CA LEU A 81 19.03 1.57 3.09
C LEU A 81 18.91 2.70 2.05
N GLU A 82 18.35 3.86 2.44
CA GLU A 82 18.28 5.04 1.58
C GLU A 82 19.67 5.41 1.04
N GLY A 83 19.81 5.47 -0.29
CA GLY A 83 21.07 5.74 -0.99
C GLY A 83 21.60 4.60 -1.86
N LYS A 84 21.09 3.36 -1.70
CA LYS A 84 21.52 2.21 -2.53
C LYS A 84 20.35 1.49 -3.21
N PRO A 85 20.01 1.84 -4.47
CA PRO A 85 18.80 1.34 -5.11
C PRO A 85 18.82 -0.17 -5.34
N LYS A 86 19.99 -0.75 -5.65
CA LYS A 86 20.14 -2.20 -5.87
C LYS A 86 19.90 -3.02 -4.60
N GLU A 87 20.43 -2.55 -3.47
CA GLU A 87 20.25 -3.23 -2.18
C GLU A 87 18.78 -3.13 -1.72
N ILE A 88 18.13 -1.98 -1.95
CA ILE A 88 16.69 -1.80 -1.68
C ILE A 88 15.86 -2.84 -2.45
N VAL A 89 16.06 -2.98 -3.77
CA VAL A 89 15.33 -3.97 -4.58
C VAL A 89 15.57 -5.39 -4.07
N SER A 90 16.83 -5.76 -3.77
CA SER A 90 17.15 -7.06 -3.18
C SER A 90 16.36 -7.29 -1.89
N THR A 91 16.35 -6.30 -0.99
CA THR A 91 15.61 -6.43 0.27
C THR A 91 14.11 -6.55 0.10
N TYR A 92 13.51 -5.84 -0.86
CA TYR A 92 12.09 -6.00 -1.18
C TYR A 92 11.79 -7.37 -1.77
N THR A 93 12.64 -7.89 -2.67
CA THR A 93 12.45 -9.24 -3.23
C THR A 93 12.56 -10.31 -2.15
N GLU A 94 13.52 -10.18 -1.23
CA GLU A 94 13.64 -11.06 -0.08
C GLU A 94 12.43 -10.96 0.86
N ALA A 95 11.92 -9.73 1.07
CA ALA A 95 10.75 -9.50 1.91
C ALA A 95 9.51 -10.18 1.32
N VAL A 96 9.28 -10.02 0.02
CA VAL A 96 8.16 -10.67 -0.69
C VAL A 96 8.26 -12.19 -0.65
N GLN A 97 9.47 -12.76 -0.75
CA GLN A 97 9.65 -14.22 -0.67
C GLN A 97 9.46 -14.79 0.74
N LYS A 98 9.78 -14.02 1.78
CA LYS A 98 9.77 -14.50 3.18
C LYS A 98 8.49 -14.18 3.94
N VAL A 99 7.70 -13.19 3.50
CA VAL A 99 6.47 -12.82 4.20
C VAL A 99 5.31 -13.68 3.70
N ASP A 100 4.87 -14.61 4.55
CA ASP A 100 3.67 -15.39 4.30
C ASP A 100 2.41 -14.55 4.57
N PRO A 101 1.44 -14.47 3.63
CA PRO A 101 0.24 -13.66 3.78
C PRO A 101 -0.64 -14.00 4.98
N LYS A 102 -0.60 -15.27 5.44
CA LYS A 102 -1.44 -15.76 6.56
C LYS A 102 -0.85 -15.48 7.95
N LEU A 103 0.46 -15.26 8.03
CA LEU A 103 1.21 -15.06 9.28
C LEU A 103 1.77 -13.64 9.39
N ALA A 104 1.44 -12.77 8.43
CA ALA A 104 1.93 -11.41 8.37
C ALA A 104 1.44 -10.62 9.60
N CYS A 105 2.39 -10.24 10.46
CA CYS A 105 2.16 -9.27 11.51
C CYS A 105 2.32 -7.87 10.90
N GLY A 106 1.21 -7.34 10.39
CA GLY A 106 1.15 -6.05 9.72
C GLY A 106 0.57 -6.16 8.32
N LYS A 107 0.32 -4.99 7.73
CA LYS A 107 -0.37 -4.82 6.46
C LYS A 107 0.54 -5.14 5.27
N LEU A 108 0.46 -6.36 4.73
CA LEU A 108 1.27 -6.82 3.58
C LEU A 108 1.17 -5.86 2.38
N HIS A 109 -0.02 -5.31 2.15
CA HIS A 109 -0.28 -4.37 1.05
C HIS A 109 0.65 -3.16 1.08
N THR A 110 1.05 -2.67 2.25
CA THR A 110 1.96 -1.52 2.38
C THR A 110 3.35 -1.79 1.82
N LEU A 111 3.84 -3.04 1.92
CA LEU A 111 5.15 -3.43 1.38
C LEU A 111 5.13 -3.36 -0.15
N TRP A 112 4.09 -3.93 -0.76
CA TRP A 112 3.90 -3.92 -2.20
C TRP A 112 3.70 -2.51 -2.75
N VAL A 113 2.90 -1.68 -2.08
CA VAL A 113 2.68 -0.28 -2.46
C VAL A 113 3.97 0.53 -2.33
N ALA A 114 4.74 0.35 -1.26
CA ALA A 114 6.03 1.02 -1.10
C ALA A 114 7.05 0.57 -2.16
N PHE A 115 7.05 -0.72 -2.50
CA PHE A 115 7.91 -1.25 -3.57
C PHE A 115 7.56 -0.63 -4.92
N ALA A 116 6.27 -0.52 -5.25
CA ALA A 116 5.83 0.12 -6.47
C ALA A 116 6.15 1.62 -6.52
N LYS A 117 5.94 2.35 -5.41
CA LYS A 117 6.31 3.78 -5.28
C LYS A 117 7.83 3.99 -5.44
N PHE A 118 8.63 3.03 -5.00
CA PHE A 118 10.08 3.04 -5.22
C PHE A 118 10.44 2.92 -6.72
N TYR A 119 9.78 2.04 -7.49
CA TYR A 119 10.02 2.01 -8.95
C TYR A 119 9.47 3.24 -9.67
N GLU A 120 8.37 3.80 -9.17
CA GLU A 120 7.79 5.04 -9.70
C GLU A 120 8.78 6.21 -9.56
N SER A 121 9.45 6.35 -8.42
CA SER A 121 10.46 7.41 -8.22
C SER A 121 11.67 7.25 -9.14
N HIS A 122 11.96 6.02 -9.56
CA HIS A 122 13.00 5.71 -10.55
C HIS A 122 12.52 5.77 -12.00
N LYS A 123 11.27 6.20 -12.25
CA LYS A 123 10.61 6.29 -13.57
C LYS A 123 10.49 4.95 -14.33
N GLN A 124 10.58 3.82 -13.63
CA GLN A 124 10.43 2.49 -14.21
C GLN A 124 8.99 2.00 -14.08
N LEU A 125 8.12 2.47 -14.98
CA LEU A 125 6.68 2.17 -14.93
C LEU A 125 6.36 0.72 -15.26
N ASP A 126 7.10 0.11 -16.18
CA ASP A 126 6.85 -1.26 -16.60
C ASP A 126 7.17 -2.26 -15.48
N ASP A 127 8.26 -2.04 -14.75
CA ASP A 127 8.62 -2.84 -13.58
C ASP A 127 7.60 -2.67 -12.44
N ALA A 128 7.13 -1.43 -12.21
CA ALA A 128 6.07 -1.16 -11.23
C ALA A 128 4.78 -1.92 -11.57
N ARG A 129 4.41 -2.02 -12.85
CA ARG A 129 3.24 -2.81 -13.30
C ARG A 129 3.41 -4.29 -13.01
N ILE A 130 4.56 -4.87 -13.34
CA ILE A 130 4.85 -6.28 -13.07
C ILE A 130 4.73 -6.57 -11.57
N ILE A 131 5.17 -5.63 -10.73
CA ILE A 131 5.07 -5.74 -9.28
C ILE A 131 3.63 -5.71 -8.80
N PHE A 132 2.81 -4.80 -9.33
CA PHE A 132 1.38 -4.76 -9.00
C PHE A 132 0.65 -6.02 -9.49
N GLU A 133 0.97 -6.54 -10.67
CA GLU A 133 0.39 -7.80 -11.15
C GLU A 133 0.74 -8.98 -10.24
N LYS A 134 1.99 -9.05 -9.77
CA LYS A 134 2.41 -10.03 -8.77
C LYS A 134 1.69 -9.82 -7.44
N ALA A 135 1.55 -8.58 -6.99
CA ALA A 135 0.85 -8.24 -5.74
C ALA A 135 -0.60 -8.72 -5.77
N VAL A 136 -1.31 -8.49 -6.88
CA VAL A 136 -2.72 -8.93 -7.05
C VAL A 136 -2.88 -10.45 -6.97
N GLN A 137 -1.88 -11.22 -7.40
CA GLN A 137 -1.91 -12.69 -7.33
C GLN A 137 -1.72 -13.24 -5.91
N VAL A 138 -1.21 -12.43 -4.97
CA VAL A 138 -0.98 -12.88 -3.60
C VAL A 138 -2.32 -13.07 -2.88
N PRO A 139 -2.54 -14.24 -2.21
CA PRO A 139 -3.74 -14.46 -1.43
C PRO A 139 -3.66 -13.69 -0.10
N TYR A 140 -4.17 -12.46 -0.09
CA TYR A 140 -4.34 -11.67 1.14
C TYR A 140 -5.35 -12.32 2.10
N THR A 141 -5.28 -11.97 3.37
CA THR A 141 -6.27 -12.36 4.39
C THR A 141 -7.50 -11.44 4.37
N GLU A 142 -7.27 -10.14 4.17
CA GLU A 142 -8.31 -9.11 4.13
C GLU A 142 -8.61 -8.64 2.70
N VAL A 143 -9.89 -8.40 2.41
CA VAL A 143 -10.35 -7.88 1.11
C VAL A 143 -9.96 -6.42 0.93
N ASP A 144 -9.96 -5.66 2.04
CA ASP A 144 -9.57 -4.26 2.05
C ASP A 144 -8.10 -4.08 1.65
N ASP A 145 -7.23 -4.99 2.05
CA ASP A 145 -5.81 -4.97 1.67
C ASP A 145 -5.63 -5.09 0.16
N LEU A 146 -6.30 -6.06 -0.47
CA LEU A 146 -6.28 -6.21 -1.93
C LEU A 146 -6.89 -4.98 -2.62
N ALA A 147 -8.00 -4.45 -2.10
CA ALA A 147 -8.63 -3.25 -2.64
C ALA A 147 -7.69 -2.05 -2.65
N THR A 148 -6.91 -1.84 -1.57
CA THR A 148 -5.93 -0.74 -1.55
C THR A 148 -4.82 -0.91 -2.58
N VAL A 149 -4.37 -2.14 -2.87
CA VAL A 149 -3.36 -2.39 -3.92
C VAL A 149 -3.91 -2.02 -5.29
N TRP A 150 -5.16 -2.36 -5.58
CA TRP A 150 -5.82 -1.97 -6.84
C TRP A 150 -6.02 -0.46 -6.96
N CYS A 151 -6.45 0.20 -5.89
CA CYS A 151 -6.59 1.66 -5.85
C CYS A 151 -5.24 2.35 -6.12
N GLU A 152 -4.17 1.92 -5.44
CA GLU A 152 -2.83 2.50 -5.63
C GLU A 152 -2.26 2.23 -7.04
N TRP A 153 -2.58 1.08 -7.64
CA TRP A 153 -2.22 0.80 -9.03
C TRP A 153 -2.96 1.73 -10.00
N ALA A 154 -4.26 1.93 -9.80
CA ALA A 154 -5.05 2.86 -10.59
C ALA A 154 -4.56 4.31 -10.41
N GLU A 155 -4.28 4.75 -9.18
CA GLU A 155 -3.73 6.08 -8.88
C GLU A 155 -2.35 6.31 -9.52
N MET A 156 -1.51 5.28 -9.61
CA MET A 156 -0.24 5.35 -10.35
C MET A 156 -0.49 5.62 -11.85
N GLU A 157 -1.40 4.88 -12.49
CA GLU A 157 -1.71 5.11 -13.91
C GLU A 157 -2.38 6.48 -14.15
N ILE A 158 -3.20 6.98 -13.21
CA ILE A 158 -3.77 8.33 -13.26
C ILE A 158 -2.68 9.40 -13.18
N ARG A 159 -1.72 9.26 -12.25
CA ARG A 159 -0.58 10.20 -12.12
C ARG A 159 0.28 10.27 -13.38
N HIS A 160 0.36 9.17 -14.13
CA HIS A 160 1.06 9.12 -15.41
C HIS A 160 0.18 9.41 -16.64
N ASN A 161 -1.04 9.91 -16.43
CA ASN A 161 -1.99 10.29 -17.48
C ASN A 161 -2.44 9.14 -18.41
N ASN A 162 -2.33 7.88 -17.95
CA ASN A 162 -2.77 6.69 -18.70
C ASN A 162 -4.20 6.30 -18.31
N LEU A 163 -5.13 7.22 -18.50
CA LEU A 163 -6.51 7.11 -18.03
C LEU A 163 -7.28 5.92 -18.65
N GLU A 164 -7.06 5.63 -19.94
CA GLU A 164 -7.67 4.47 -20.62
C GLU A 164 -7.23 3.13 -20.02
N ARG A 165 -5.96 3.05 -19.59
CA ARG A 165 -5.41 1.83 -18.98
C ARG A 165 -5.93 1.68 -17.56
N ALA A 166 -6.00 2.77 -16.80
CA ALA A 166 -6.65 2.79 -15.49
C ALA A 166 -8.09 2.29 -15.59
N LEU A 167 -8.85 2.71 -16.61
CA LEU A 167 -10.22 2.25 -16.83
C LEU A 167 -10.28 0.73 -17.11
N LYS A 168 -9.46 0.20 -18.02
CA LYS A 168 -9.38 -1.26 -18.28
C LYS A 168 -8.99 -2.07 -17.04
N LEU A 169 -8.10 -1.50 -16.22
CA LEU A 169 -7.62 -2.09 -14.97
C LEU A 169 -8.73 -2.13 -13.93
N MET A 170 -9.51 -1.06 -13.78
CA MET A 170 -10.67 -1.02 -12.89
C MET A 170 -11.80 -1.92 -13.40
N GLN A 171 -12.02 -2.03 -14.71
CA GLN A 171 -12.94 -3.02 -15.30
C GLN A 171 -12.51 -4.46 -14.99
N ARG A 172 -11.21 -4.75 -15.02
CA ARG A 172 -10.66 -6.06 -14.62
C ARG A 172 -10.85 -6.32 -13.12
N ALA A 173 -10.66 -5.30 -12.29
CA ALA A 173 -10.86 -5.38 -10.84
C ALA A 173 -12.34 -5.57 -10.44
N THR A 174 -13.25 -4.97 -11.20
CA THR A 174 -14.70 -4.99 -10.97
C THR A 174 -15.44 -6.10 -11.73
N ALA A 175 -14.71 -6.91 -12.52
CA ALA A 175 -15.28 -8.05 -13.21
C ALA A 175 -15.84 -9.04 -12.19
N VAL A 176 -17.17 -9.21 -12.20
CA VAL A 176 -17.87 -10.13 -11.31
C VAL A 176 -17.40 -11.56 -11.62
N PRO A 177 -16.82 -12.29 -10.65
CA PRO A 177 -16.46 -13.69 -10.84
C PRO A 177 -17.71 -14.54 -11.09
N VAL A 178 -17.57 -15.60 -11.88
CA VAL A 178 -18.66 -16.52 -12.26
C VAL A 178 -19.28 -17.21 -11.02
N ASN A 179 -18.52 -17.35 -9.94
CA ASN A 179 -18.98 -17.89 -8.66
C ASN A 179 -19.38 -16.76 -7.71
N LYS A 180 -20.69 -16.60 -7.49
CA LYS A 180 -21.26 -15.68 -6.48
C LYS A 180 -21.07 -16.24 -5.07
N GLY A 181 -19.83 -16.22 -4.58
CA GLY A 181 -19.48 -16.59 -3.22
C GLY A 181 -19.96 -15.58 -2.17
N SER A 182 -20.27 -16.05 -0.97
CA SER A 182 -20.63 -15.18 0.15
C SER A 182 -19.44 -14.31 0.56
N TYR A 183 -19.70 -13.05 0.93
CA TYR A 183 -18.65 -12.08 1.33
C TYR A 183 -17.83 -12.56 2.54
N HIS A 184 -18.40 -13.47 3.33
CA HIS A 184 -17.84 -13.95 4.59
C HIS A 184 -17.20 -15.35 4.54
N ASP A 185 -17.27 -16.09 3.42
CA ASP A 185 -16.70 -17.45 3.33
C ASP A 185 -15.18 -17.44 3.20
N GLN A 186 -14.45 -17.50 4.33
CA GLN A 186 -12.98 -17.43 4.40
C GLN A 186 -12.25 -18.52 3.58
N SER A 187 -13.01 -19.46 3.01
CA SER A 187 -12.57 -20.50 2.10
C SER A 187 -12.36 -20.03 0.66
N LEU A 188 -12.98 -18.92 0.25
CA LEU A 188 -12.87 -18.38 -1.12
C LEU A 188 -11.74 -17.35 -1.23
N PRO A 189 -10.99 -17.34 -2.35
CA PRO A 189 -9.90 -16.40 -2.56
C PRO A 189 -10.39 -14.95 -2.53
N VAL A 190 -9.61 -14.08 -1.88
CA VAL A 190 -9.92 -12.65 -1.69
C VAL A 190 -10.18 -11.90 -3.00
N GLN A 191 -9.60 -12.38 -4.11
CA GLN A 191 -9.85 -11.87 -5.46
C GLN A 191 -11.32 -11.97 -5.87
N GLU A 192 -12.02 -13.03 -5.44
CA GLU A 192 -13.45 -13.19 -5.71
C GLU A 192 -14.32 -12.33 -4.80
N ARG A 193 -13.77 -11.61 -3.83
CA ARG A 193 -14.53 -10.69 -2.96
C ARG A 193 -14.28 -9.22 -3.29
N LEU A 194 -13.29 -8.94 -4.13
CA LEU A 194 -12.90 -7.59 -4.52
C LEU A 194 -14.06 -6.81 -5.17
N TYR A 195 -14.94 -7.50 -5.92
CA TYR A 195 -16.14 -6.92 -6.50
C TYR A 195 -17.12 -6.35 -5.46
N LYS A 196 -16.97 -6.69 -4.18
CA LYS A 196 -17.77 -6.15 -3.08
C LYS A 196 -17.16 -4.93 -2.40
N SER A 197 -15.92 -4.54 -2.75
CA SER A 197 -15.27 -3.38 -2.15
C SER A 197 -15.80 -2.08 -2.74
N LEU A 198 -16.45 -1.27 -1.91
CA LEU A 198 -16.94 0.06 -2.27
C LEU A 198 -15.82 0.97 -2.78
N LYS A 199 -14.61 0.88 -2.19
CA LYS A 199 -13.48 1.77 -2.52
C LYS A 199 -13.07 1.66 -3.99
N VAL A 200 -13.04 0.43 -4.53
CA VAL A 200 -12.71 0.18 -5.94
C VAL A 200 -13.82 0.71 -6.84
N TRP A 201 -15.09 0.52 -6.47
CA TRP A 201 -16.23 1.04 -7.23
C TRP A 201 -16.32 2.57 -7.23
N LEU A 202 -16.00 3.23 -6.11
CA LEU A 202 -15.93 4.68 -6.03
C LEU A 202 -14.88 5.23 -7.00
N LEU A 203 -13.64 4.71 -6.93
CA LEU A 203 -12.58 5.14 -7.82
C LEU A 203 -12.92 4.85 -9.30
N TYR A 204 -13.62 3.75 -9.56
CA TYR A 204 -14.09 3.45 -10.92
C TYR A 204 -15.16 4.43 -11.40
N ALA A 205 -16.09 4.83 -10.52
CA ALA A 205 -17.08 5.86 -10.83
C ALA A 205 -16.42 7.21 -11.09
N ASP A 206 -15.49 7.65 -10.25
CA ASP A 206 -14.75 8.91 -10.41
C ASP A 206 -13.97 8.93 -11.75
N LEU A 207 -13.34 7.81 -12.13
CA LEU A 207 -12.66 7.67 -13.41
C LEU A 207 -13.61 7.74 -14.61
N GLU A 208 -14.78 7.13 -14.50
CA GLU A 208 -15.81 7.16 -15.54
C GLU A 208 -16.51 8.53 -15.60
N GLU A 209 -16.59 9.30 -14.53
CA GLU A 209 -17.05 10.70 -14.60
C GLU A 209 -16.08 11.57 -15.42
N VAL A 210 -14.77 11.32 -15.30
CA VAL A 210 -13.74 12.09 -16.02
C VAL A 210 -13.65 11.70 -17.50
N LEU A 211 -13.80 10.41 -17.83
CA LEU A 211 -13.58 9.88 -19.18
C LEU A 211 -14.85 9.50 -19.93
N GLY A 212 -15.92 9.21 -19.19
CA GLY A 212 -16.95 8.29 -19.61
C GLY A 212 -18.03 8.90 -20.50
N THR A 213 -18.74 7.98 -21.13
CA THR A 213 -19.99 8.27 -21.84
C THR A 213 -21.14 8.09 -20.86
N PHE A 214 -22.23 8.84 -21.05
CA PHE A 214 -23.43 8.72 -20.19
C PHE A 214 -23.89 7.27 -19.95
N LYS A 215 -23.76 6.40 -20.98
CA LYS A 215 -24.11 4.98 -20.90
C LYS A 215 -23.17 4.16 -20.03
N SER A 216 -21.86 4.42 -20.06
CA SER A 216 -20.89 3.69 -19.24
C SER A 216 -21.08 4.03 -17.77
N ILE A 217 -21.18 5.33 -17.45
CA ILE A 217 -21.41 5.84 -16.10
C ILE A 217 -22.69 5.23 -15.50
N LYS A 218 -23.81 5.26 -16.23
CA LYS A 218 -25.06 4.62 -15.82
C LYS A 218 -24.88 3.13 -15.52
N ALA A 219 -24.18 2.40 -16.39
CA ALA A 219 -23.93 0.98 -16.18
C ALA A 219 -23.07 0.71 -14.93
N VAL A 220 -22.13 1.60 -14.60
CA VAL A 220 -21.34 1.50 -13.35
C VAL A 220 -22.23 1.69 -12.13
N TYR A 221 -23.04 2.76 -12.10
CA TYR A 221 -23.91 3.03 -10.96
C TYR A 221 -25.02 1.98 -10.80
N ASP A 222 -25.64 1.53 -11.89
CA ASP A 222 -26.63 0.43 -11.83
C ASP A 222 -26.00 -0.84 -11.26
N ARG A 223 -24.74 -1.18 -11.61
CA ARG A 223 -24.02 -2.31 -11.01
C ARG A 223 -23.74 -2.12 -9.53
N ILE A 224 -23.38 -0.92 -9.09
CA ILE A 224 -23.14 -0.62 -7.65
C ILE A 224 -24.43 -0.81 -6.84
N ILE A 225 -25.57 -0.38 -7.41
CA ILE A 225 -26.90 -0.53 -6.81
C ILE A 225 -27.31 -2.01 -6.77
N ASP A 226 -27.13 -2.75 -7.86
CA ASP A 226 -27.46 -4.18 -7.95
C ASP A 226 -26.66 -5.02 -6.96
N LEU A 227 -25.39 -4.68 -6.73
CA LEU A 227 -24.53 -5.34 -5.76
C LEU A 227 -24.86 -5.00 -4.30
N ARG A 228 -25.74 -4.02 -4.06
CA ARG A 228 -26.14 -3.52 -2.72
C ARG A 228 -24.98 -3.01 -1.86
N ILE A 229 -23.93 -2.50 -2.50
CA ILE A 229 -22.75 -1.95 -1.82
C ILE A 229 -22.87 -0.42 -1.67
N ALA A 230 -23.79 0.21 -2.39
CA ALA A 230 -23.95 1.67 -2.41
C ALA A 230 -24.05 2.25 -0.99
N THR A 231 -23.40 3.39 -0.77
CA THR A 231 -23.70 4.28 0.36
C THR A 231 -24.74 5.31 -0.08
N PRO A 232 -25.52 5.89 0.86
CA PRO A 232 -26.47 6.96 0.53
C PRO A 232 -25.84 8.11 -0.26
N GLN A 233 -24.58 8.47 0.06
CA GLN A 233 -23.82 9.50 -0.65
C GLN A 233 -23.61 9.17 -2.14
N VAL A 234 -23.32 7.91 -2.48
CA VAL A 234 -23.11 7.49 -3.88
C VAL A 234 -24.39 7.64 -4.68
N ILE A 235 -25.55 7.35 -4.08
CA ILE A 235 -26.85 7.52 -4.72
C ILE A 235 -27.17 9.00 -4.93
N ILE A 236 -26.81 9.85 -3.95
CA ILE A 236 -26.97 11.30 -4.07
C ILE A 236 -26.09 11.84 -5.19
N ASN A 237 -24.81 11.46 -5.26
CA ASN A 237 -23.88 11.86 -6.31
C ASN A 237 -24.38 11.40 -7.69
N TYR A 238 -24.85 10.16 -7.82
CA TYR A 238 -25.42 9.65 -9.08
C TYR A 238 -26.65 10.44 -9.52
N GLY A 239 -27.55 10.77 -8.59
CA GLY A 239 -28.71 11.59 -8.89
C GLY A 239 -28.37 13.04 -9.28
N LEU A 240 -27.34 13.63 -8.67
CA LEU A 240 -26.81 14.95 -9.08
C LEU A 240 -26.22 14.88 -10.50
N PHE A 241 -25.42 13.86 -10.81
CA PHE A 241 -24.86 13.67 -12.15
C PHE A 241 -25.94 13.52 -13.24
N LEU A 242 -27.02 12.80 -12.94
CA LEU A 242 -28.16 12.65 -13.87
C LEU A 242 -28.94 13.96 -14.08
N GLU A 243 -28.98 14.82 -13.05
CA GLU A 243 -29.61 16.14 -13.11
C GLU A 243 -28.80 17.13 -13.95
N GLU A 244 -27.47 17.14 -13.80
CA GLU A 244 -26.59 17.98 -14.64
C GLU A 244 -26.75 17.66 -16.13
N ASN A 245 -27.00 16.38 -16.43
CA ASN A 245 -27.27 15.89 -17.78
C ASN A 245 -28.74 16.01 -18.23
N LYS A 246 -29.62 16.62 -17.41
CA LYS A 246 -31.06 16.88 -17.67
C LYS A 246 -31.95 15.62 -17.78
N TYR A 247 -31.53 14.47 -17.24
CA TYR A 247 -32.32 13.24 -17.21
C TYR A 247 -33.05 13.06 -15.89
N PHE A 248 -34.04 13.92 -15.64
CA PHE A 248 -34.79 13.94 -14.38
C PHE A 248 -35.52 12.61 -14.07
N GLU A 249 -36.11 11.96 -15.07
CA GLU A 249 -36.84 10.69 -14.86
C GLU A 249 -35.92 9.54 -14.43
N GLU A 250 -34.69 9.53 -14.94
CA GLU A 250 -33.72 8.50 -14.56
C GLU A 250 -33.13 8.78 -13.18
N ALA A 251 -32.95 10.06 -12.82
CA ALA A 251 -32.56 10.47 -11.47
C ALA A 251 -33.58 10.01 -10.43
N PHE A 252 -34.88 10.20 -10.68
CA PHE A 252 -35.93 9.74 -9.77
C PHE A 252 -35.98 8.21 -9.65
N LYS A 253 -35.81 7.46 -10.74
CA LYS A 253 -35.69 5.99 -10.68
C LYS A 253 -34.48 5.54 -9.86
N ALA A 254 -33.36 6.25 -9.95
CA ALA A 254 -32.19 5.97 -9.13
C ALA A 254 -32.44 6.23 -7.64
N TYR A 255 -33.12 7.33 -7.31
CA TYR A 255 -33.52 7.64 -5.94
C TYR A 255 -34.52 6.62 -5.37
N GLU A 256 -35.54 6.22 -6.14
CA GLU A 256 -36.52 5.20 -5.73
C GLU A 256 -35.85 3.84 -5.48
N LYS A 257 -34.93 3.43 -6.36
CA LYS A 257 -34.11 2.23 -6.14
C LYS A 257 -33.28 2.36 -4.87
N GLY A 258 -32.66 3.52 -4.64
CA GLY A 258 -31.89 3.80 -3.42
C GLY A 258 -32.74 3.72 -2.14
N ILE A 259 -33.94 4.28 -2.17
CA ILE A 259 -34.90 4.24 -1.05
C ILE A 259 -35.33 2.80 -0.73
N SER A 260 -35.52 1.96 -1.76
CA SER A 260 -35.90 0.55 -1.57
C SER A 260 -34.79 -0.29 -0.91
N LEU A 261 -33.53 0.13 -1.03
CA LEU A 261 -32.37 -0.61 -0.54
C LEU A 261 -32.01 -0.27 0.91
N PHE A 262 -32.18 0.99 1.32
CA PHE A 262 -31.81 1.42 2.67
C PHE A 262 -32.98 1.37 3.65
N LYS A 263 -32.66 1.08 4.92
CA LYS A 263 -33.59 1.19 6.04
C LYS A 263 -33.29 2.45 6.85
N TRP A 264 -34.31 2.96 7.53
CA TRP A 264 -34.19 4.12 8.43
C TRP A 264 -33.07 3.89 9.45
N PRO A 265 -32.19 4.87 9.79
CA PRO A 265 -32.19 6.32 9.52
C PRO A 265 -31.51 6.81 8.21
N ASN A 266 -30.73 5.97 7.52
CA ASN A 266 -29.89 6.40 6.39
C ASN A 266 -30.66 6.82 5.13
N VAL A 267 -31.96 6.52 5.08
CA VAL A 267 -32.88 6.92 4.00
C VAL A 267 -33.29 8.38 4.12
N TYR A 268 -33.14 9.00 5.30
CA TYR A 268 -33.62 10.36 5.57
C TYR A 268 -32.99 11.39 4.62
N ASP A 269 -31.68 11.30 4.41
CA ASP A 269 -30.96 12.21 3.53
C ASP A 269 -31.33 12.03 2.04
N ILE A 270 -31.62 10.78 1.65
CA ILE A 270 -32.09 10.45 0.30
C ILE A 270 -33.52 10.96 0.10
N TRP A 271 -34.40 10.80 1.08
CA TRP A 271 -35.76 11.33 1.04
C TRP A 271 -35.79 12.85 1.04
N ASN A 272 -34.96 13.52 1.85
CA ASN A 272 -34.88 14.98 1.88
C ASN A 272 -34.42 15.54 0.54
N THR A 273 -33.38 14.96 -0.05
CA THR A 273 -32.92 15.38 -1.39
C THR A 273 -34.01 15.10 -2.43
N TYR A 274 -34.59 13.91 -2.45
CA TYR A 274 -35.69 13.55 -3.35
C TYR A 274 -36.90 14.51 -3.25
N LEU A 275 -37.38 14.79 -2.03
CA LEU A 275 -38.56 15.63 -1.79
C LEU A 275 -38.29 17.10 -2.10
N VAL A 276 -37.14 17.64 -1.70
CA VAL A 276 -36.75 19.03 -2.05
C VAL A 276 -36.64 19.19 -3.56
N LYS A 277 -36.17 18.16 -4.27
CA LYS A 277 -36.03 18.17 -5.74
C LYS A 277 -37.36 17.96 -6.46
N PHE A 278 -38.24 17.12 -5.92
CA PHE A 278 -39.61 16.96 -6.43
C PHE A 278 -40.42 18.25 -6.30
N LEU A 279 -40.26 18.98 -5.19
CA LEU A 279 -40.94 20.26 -4.93
C LEU A 279 -40.42 21.43 -5.78
N LYS A 280 -39.21 21.33 -6.33
CA LYS A 280 -38.60 22.37 -7.20
C LYS A 280 -39.00 22.23 -8.69
N ARG A 281 -39.70 21.16 -9.06
CA ARG A 281 -40.21 20.93 -10.41
C ARG A 281 -41.56 21.62 -10.60
#